data_AF-A0A7C5S6T2-F1
#
_entry.id   AF-A0A7C5S6T2-F1
#
_cell.length_a   1.000
_cell.length_b   1.000
_cell.length_c   1.000
_cell.angle_alpha   90.00
_cell.angle_beta   90.00
_cell.angle_gamma   90.00
#
_symmetry.space_group_name_H-M   'P 1'
#
loop_
_entity.id
_entity.type
_entity.pdbx_description
1 polymer ?
#
loop_
_entity_poly.entity_id
_entity_poly.type
_entity_poly.pdbx_seq_one_letter_code
_entity_poly.pdbx_strand_id
1 'polypeptide(L)'
;NETDWAQVVGSMEQLQQSLGGQRVRQVKVNLQELDELIRRTRIVRPTTRFAIDADRRVRYKWVEDLMDVLRQNRATIFNFVTDRRPPEQPPM
;
A
#
# COMPACT_ATOMS: atom_id res chain seq x y z
N ASN A 1 16.15 2.18 17.06
CA ASN A 1 17.20 3.20 16.95
C ASN A 1 16.55 4.52 16.59
N GLU A 2 16.79 5.59 17.34
CA GLU A 2 16.29 6.95 17.00
C GLU A 2 16.79 7.43 15.63
N THR A 3 17.98 6.96 15.24
CA THR A 3 18.63 7.27 13.96
C THR A 3 17.85 6.76 12.75
N ASP A 4 17.17 5.61 12.86
CA ASP A 4 16.37 5.04 11.75
C ASP A 4 15.05 5.80 11.54
N TRP A 5 14.45 6.27 12.65
CA TRP A 5 13.23 7.07 12.59
C TRP A 5 13.47 8.42 11.93
N ALA A 6 14.59 9.09 12.26
CA ALA A 6 14.98 10.35 11.64
C ALA A 6 15.17 10.21 10.11
N GLN A 7 15.76 9.10 9.65
CA GLN A 7 15.96 8.83 8.22
C GLN A 7 14.66 8.56 7.46
N VAL A 8 13.73 7.82 8.08
CA VAL A 8 12.41 7.55 7.50
C VAL A 8 11.59 8.83 7.39
N VAL A 9 11.59 9.65 8.44
CA VAL A 9 10.89 10.95 8.45
C VAL A 9 11.50 11.91 7.42
N GLY A 10 12.83 12.01 7.35
CA GLY A 10 13.51 12.86 6.36
C GLY A 10 13.23 12.43 4.91
N SER A 11 13.19 11.12 4.65
CA SER A 11 12.86 10.57 3.32
C SER A 11 11.39 10.84 2.95
N MET A 12 10.49 10.76 3.93
CA MET A 12 9.06 11.06 3.76
C MET A 12 8.85 12.56 3.49
N GLU A 13 9.54 13.45 4.19
CA GLU A 13 9.46 14.90 4.01
C GLU A 13 10.02 15.35 2.65
N GLN A 14 11.12 14.76 2.19
CA GLN A 14 11.68 15.02 0.86
C GLN A 14 10.71 14.59 -0.25
N LEU A 15 10.07 13.42 -0.09
CA LEU A 15 8.99 13.00 -0.99
C LEU A 15 7.83 14.00 -0.95
N GLN A 16 7.43 14.46 0.23
CA GLN A 16 6.34 15.42 0.42
C GLN A 16 6.60 16.78 -0.24
N GLN A 17 7.82 17.32 -0.13
CA GLN A 17 8.21 18.59 -0.72
C GLN A 17 8.29 18.53 -2.26
N SER A 18 8.71 17.38 -2.81
CA SER A 18 8.71 17.18 -4.27
C SER A 18 7.31 17.08 -4.90
N LEU A 19 6.27 16.86 -4.07
CA LEU A 19 4.91 16.51 -4.52
C LEU A 19 3.87 17.62 -4.24
N GLY A 20 4.31 18.84 -3.92
CA GLY A 20 3.48 20.05 -4.02
C GLY A 20 2.17 20.01 -3.21
N GLY A 21 2.18 19.47 -1.99
CA GLY A 21 1.00 19.48 -1.11
C GLY A 21 -0.12 18.48 -1.48
N GLN A 22 0.06 17.66 -2.52
CA GLN A 22 -0.81 16.50 -2.73
C GLN A 22 -0.37 15.37 -1.79
N ARG A 23 -1.27 14.96 -0.88
CA ARG A 23 -1.14 13.64 -0.24
C ARG A 23 -0.99 12.62 -1.36
N VAL A 24 0.20 12.04 -1.48
CA VAL A 24 0.51 11.03 -2.47
C VAL A 24 -0.40 9.84 -2.19
N ARG A 25 -1.49 9.73 -2.93
CA ARG A 25 -2.48 8.67 -2.70
C ARG A 25 -1.96 7.32 -3.19
N GLN A 26 -1.03 7.34 -4.15
CA GLN A 26 -0.46 6.16 -4.78
C GLN A 26 1.01 6.41 -5.08
N VAL A 27 1.86 5.49 -4.67
CA VAL A 27 3.30 5.49 -4.97
C VAL A 27 3.57 4.30 -5.88
N LYS A 28 4.25 4.52 -7.00
CA LYS A 28 4.69 3.43 -7.86
C LYS A 28 5.87 2.74 -7.19
N VAL A 29 5.76 1.43 -7.01
CA VAL A 29 6.77 0.59 -6.37
C VAL A 29 6.95 -0.72 -7.11
N ASN A 30 8.11 -1.35 -6.95
CA ASN A 30 8.33 -2.75 -7.30
C ASN A 30 8.02 -3.68 -6.11
N LEU A 31 8.11 -5.00 -6.30
CA LEU A 31 7.77 -5.99 -5.25
C LEU A 31 8.70 -5.93 -4.03
N GLN A 32 9.98 -5.61 -4.21
CA GLN A 32 10.95 -5.50 -3.12
C GLN A 32 10.70 -4.26 -2.25
N GLU A 33 10.38 -3.13 -2.90
CA GLU A 33 9.98 -1.91 -2.22
C GLU A 33 8.65 -2.10 -1.47
N LEU A 34 7.70 -2.83 -2.06
CA LEU A 34 6.43 -3.16 -1.42
C LEU A 34 6.62 -4.02 -0.16
N ASP A 35 7.49 -5.02 -0.22
CA ASP A 35 7.84 -5.87 0.93
C ASP A 35 8.32 -5.01 2.11
N GLU A 36 9.26 -4.10 1.86
CA GLU A 36 9.80 -3.22 2.89
C GLU A 36 8.74 -2.27 3.47
N LEU A 37 7.86 -1.73 2.62
CA LEU A 37 6.76 -0.88 3.05
C LEU A 37 5.77 -1.60 3.96
N ILE A 38 5.37 -2.83 3.59
CA ILE A 38 4.46 -3.64 4.40
C ILE A 38 5.11 -3.97 5.74
N ARG A 39 6.39 -4.38 5.72
CA ARG A 39 7.15 -4.71 6.93
C ARG A 39 7.20 -3.54 7.90
N ARG A 40 7.61 -2.36 7.43
CA ARG A 40 7.65 -1.12 8.24
C ARG A 40 6.27 -0.77 8.77
N THR A 41 5.25 -0.81 7.92
CA THR A 41 3.86 -0.52 8.32
C THR A 41 3.40 -1.43 9.45
N ARG A 42 3.74 -2.72 9.41
CA ARG A 42 3.36 -3.67 10.47
C ARG A 42 4.19 -3.52 11.74
N ILE A 43 5.47 -3.12 11.65
CA ILE A 43 6.29 -2.79 12.82
C ILE A 43 5.66 -1.61 13.58
N VAL A 44 5.23 -0.58 12.86
CA VAL A 44 4.61 0.61 13.45
C VAL A 44 3.19 0.32 13.93
N ARG A 45 2.39 -0.41 13.15
CA ARG A 45 0.99 -0.74 13.48
C ARG A 45 0.64 -2.16 13.03
N PRO A 46 0.79 -3.16 13.91
CA PRO A 46 0.53 -4.57 13.59
C PRO A 46 -0.92 -4.88 13.20
N THR A 47 -1.87 -4.04 13.61
CA THR A 47 -3.31 -4.18 13.35
C THR A 47 -3.75 -3.59 12.00
N THR A 48 -2.81 -3.07 11.21
CA THR A 48 -3.11 -2.53 9.87
C THR A 48 -3.67 -3.62 8.97
N ARG A 49 -4.78 -3.32 8.30
CA ARG A 49 -5.39 -4.20 7.30
C ARG A 49 -5.00 -3.73 5.91
N PHE A 50 -4.65 -4.67 5.05
CA PHE A 50 -4.27 -4.40 3.67
C PHE A 50 -5.42 -4.70 2.72
N ALA A 51 -5.42 -4.04 1.56
CA ALA A 51 -6.34 -4.31 0.47
C ALA A 51 -5.58 -4.29 -0.86
N ILE A 52 -5.95 -5.19 -1.75
CA ILE A 52 -5.51 -5.20 -3.15
C ILE A 52 -6.67 -4.69 -3.98
N ASP A 53 -6.51 -3.50 -4.55
CA ASP A 53 -7.44 -2.88 -5.49
C ASP A 53 -6.90 -3.09 -6.91
N ALA A 54 -7.65 -3.76 -7.76
CA ALA A 54 -7.23 -4.05 -9.13
C ALA A 54 -8.42 -4.18 -10.09
N ASP A 55 -8.20 -3.87 -11.37
CA ASP A 55 -9.19 -4.10 -12.42
C ASP A 55 -9.57 -5.58 -12.50
N ARG A 56 -10.85 -5.89 -12.73
CA ARG A 56 -11.37 -7.25 -12.93
C ARG A 56 -10.63 -8.04 -14.03
N ARG A 57 -10.04 -7.36 -15.01
CA ARG A 57 -9.28 -7.97 -16.12
C ARG A 57 -7.81 -8.19 -15.80
N VAL A 58 -7.34 -7.79 -14.61
CA VAL A 58 -5.95 -8.00 -14.22
C VAL A 58 -5.62 -9.49 -14.26
N ARG A 59 -4.45 -9.83 -14.81
CA ARG A 59 -3.99 -11.21 -14.78
C ARG A 59 -3.76 -11.64 -13.34
N TYR A 60 -4.27 -12.82 -12.98
CA TYR A 60 -4.16 -13.36 -11.63
C TYR A 60 -2.73 -13.38 -11.10
N LYS A 61 -1.73 -13.63 -11.97
CA LYS A 61 -0.30 -13.57 -11.61
C LYS A 61 0.06 -12.33 -10.79
N TRP A 62 -0.44 -11.15 -11.16
CA TRP A 62 -0.11 -9.92 -10.45
C TRP A 62 -0.71 -9.88 -9.04
N VAL A 63 -1.90 -10.44 -8.88
CA VAL A 63 -2.55 -10.56 -7.57
C VAL A 63 -1.80 -11.59 -6.72
N GLU A 64 -1.42 -12.73 -7.30
CA GLU A 64 -0.64 -13.78 -6.66
C GLU A 64 0.72 -13.28 -6.17
N ASP A 65 1.46 -12.55 -7.01
CA ASP A 65 2.75 -11.94 -6.64
C ASP A 65 2.58 -10.99 -5.41
N LEU A 66 1.48 -10.23 -5.34
CA LEU A 66 1.16 -9.38 -4.18
C LEU A 66 0.77 -10.19 -2.94
N MET A 67 0.00 -11.28 -3.11
CA MET A 67 -0.35 -12.19 -2.03
C MET A 67 0.89 -12.84 -1.40
N ASP A 68 1.89 -13.18 -2.22
CA ASP A 68 3.14 -13.77 -1.75
C ASP A 68 3.94 -12.79 -0.89
N VAL A 69 4.06 -11.54 -1.32
CA VAL A 69 4.70 -10.47 -0.52
C VAL A 69 3.96 -10.25 0.81
N LEU A 70 2.62 -10.19 0.78
CA LEU A 70 1.81 -10.08 1.99
C LEU A 70 2.00 -11.29 2.92
N ARG A 71 2.07 -12.51 2.36
CA ARG A 71 2.28 -13.75 3.13
C ARG A 71 3.64 -13.77 3.83
N GLN A 72 4.71 -13.36 3.14
CA GLN A 72 6.05 -13.22 3.73
C GLN A 72 6.04 -12.29 4.94
N ASN A 73 5.25 -11.22 4.86
CA ASN A 73 5.04 -10.26 5.94
C ASN A 73 3.98 -10.67 6.98
N ARG A 74 3.47 -11.92 6.95
CA ARG A 74 2.37 -12.41 7.81
C ARG A 74 1.10 -11.54 7.74
N ALA A 75 0.87 -10.86 6.63
CA ALA A 75 -0.32 -10.09 6.32
C ALA A 75 -1.31 -10.95 5.53
N THR A 76 -1.72 -12.09 6.08
CA THR A 76 -2.51 -13.11 5.38
C THR A 76 -4.00 -12.76 5.23
N ILE A 77 -4.46 -11.71 5.91
CA ILE A 77 -5.83 -11.21 5.83
C ILE A 77 -5.80 -9.90 5.04
N PHE A 78 -6.40 -9.91 3.86
CA PHE A 78 -6.54 -8.74 3.01
C PHE A 78 -7.90 -8.73 2.31
N ASN A 79 -8.34 -7.55 1.92
CA ASN A 79 -9.53 -7.40 1.08
C ASN A 79 -9.10 -7.36 -0.39
N PHE A 80 -9.76 -8.14 -1.26
CA PHE A 80 -9.59 -8.02 -2.70
C PHE A 80 -10.76 -7.22 -3.29
N VAL A 81 -10.46 -6.09 -3.91
CA VAL A 81 -11.45 -5.13 -4.41
C VAL A 81 -11.32 -5.07 -5.94
N THR A 82 -12.36 -5.48 -6.65
CA THR A 82 -12.39 -5.50 -8.12
C THR A 82 -13.32 -4.46 -8.74
N ASP A 83 -14.37 -4.09 -8.02
CA ASP A 83 -15.37 -3.12 -8.47
C ASP A 83 -15.50 -2.03 -7.40
N ARG A 84 -14.84 -0.90 -7.64
CA ARG A 84 -15.07 0.30 -6.83
C ARG A 84 -16.39 0.91 -7.30
N ARG A 85 -17.47 0.73 -6.54
CA ARG A 85 -18.72 1.46 -6.79
C ARG A 85 -18.40 2.96 -6.85
N PRO A 86 -18.81 3.69 -7.92
CA PRO A 86 -18.74 5.14 -7.92
C PRO A 86 -19.48 5.68 -6.68
N PRO A 87 -19.02 6.77 -6.06
CA PRO A 87 -19.76 7.41 -4.99
C PRO A 87 -21.13 7.84 -5.54
N GLU A 88 -22.16 7.09 -5.15
CA GLU A 88 -23.60 7.38 -5.21
C GLU A 88 -24.08 8.26 -6.38
N GLN A 89 -24.64 7.62 -7.41
CA GLN A 89 -25.76 8.25 -8.12
C GLN A 89 -26.98 8.18 -7.19
N PRO A 90 -27.67 9.29 -6.91
CA PRO A 90 -28.89 9.27 -6.11
C PRO A 90 -29.96 8.42 -6.81
N PRO A 91 -30.86 7.76 -6.04
CA PRO A 91 -31.94 6.98 -6.64
C PRO A 91 -32.82 7.89 -7.50
N MET A 92 -33.14 7.45 -8.72
CA MET A 92 -34.14 8.10 -9.59
C MET A 92 -35.54 7.98 -9.01
#